data_AF-A0A097PKK4-F1
#
_entry.id   AF-A0A097PKK4-F1
#
_cell.length_a   1.000
_cell.length_b   1.000
_cell.length_c   1.000
_cell.angle_alpha   90.00
_cell.angle_beta   90.00
_cell.angle_gamma   90.00
#
_symmetry.space_group_name_H-M   'P 1'
#
loop_
_entity.id
_entity.type
_entity.pdbx_description
1 polymer ?
#
loop_
_entity_poly.entity_id
_entity_poly.type
_entity_poly.pdbx_seq_one_letter_code
_entity_poly.pdbx_strand_id
1 'polypeptide(L)'
;VVCQGMLAPRKFMQRRKKIEVFENEADEEDQKNWRKMMNEIDEVGSAVSVLRERRTKNQPLPKDLVLGTLVRFKQQKKWNIVAEILEWLRTQHWWNFNEMDALMLITAYGKEGDFNKAERVFSYINKKGYPPSVISHTALMEAYGKGGQCNKAEAIFRRMQSAGPEPSAVTYIILKIFVEADKF
;
A
#
# COMPACT_ATOMS: atom_id res chain seq x y z
N VAL A 1 -5.96 -33.61 -48.02
CA VAL A 1 -7.11 -32.91 -47.42
C VAL A 1 -7.24 -33.45 -45.99
N VAL A 2 -6.61 -32.84 -44.98
CA VAL A 2 -7.24 -31.89 -44.00
C VAL A 2 -8.52 -32.52 -43.39
N CYS A 3 -8.75 -32.68 -42.08
CA CYS A 3 -8.02 -32.40 -40.85
C CYS A 3 -8.75 -33.07 -39.65
N GLN A 4 -7.99 -33.29 -38.57
CA GLN A 4 -8.30 -33.02 -37.14
C GLN A 4 -9.65 -33.42 -36.53
N GLY A 5 -9.56 -34.21 -35.45
CA GLY A 5 -10.66 -34.36 -34.50
C GLY A 5 -10.39 -35.30 -33.32
N MET A 6 -9.19 -35.28 -32.72
CA MET A 6 -8.96 -35.96 -31.43
C MET A 6 -8.70 -34.92 -30.35
N LEU A 7 -9.72 -34.70 -29.51
CA LEU A 7 -9.64 -33.95 -28.27
C LEU A 7 -8.70 -34.69 -27.30
N ALA A 8 -7.48 -34.19 -27.13
CA ALA A 8 -6.60 -34.60 -26.05
C ALA A 8 -7.05 -33.97 -24.71
N PRO A 9 -6.94 -34.68 -23.58
CA PRO A 9 -7.41 -34.18 -22.29
C PRO A 9 -6.67 -32.92 -21.84
N ARG A 10 -7.43 -31.97 -21.30
CA ARG A 10 -6.96 -30.70 -20.71
C ARG A 10 -5.82 -30.96 -19.74
N LYS A 11 -4.60 -30.57 -20.13
CA LYS A 11 -3.45 -30.57 -19.22
C LYS A 11 -3.73 -29.60 -18.09
N PHE A 12 -3.78 -30.19 -16.90
CA PHE A 12 -3.83 -29.55 -15.60
C PHE A 12 -2.91 -28.32 -15.54
N MET A 13 -3.48 -27.24 -15.02
CA MET A 13 -2.86 -25.95 -14.78
C MET A 13 -1.71 -26.12 -13.77
N GLN A 14 -0.50 -26.43 -14.26
CA GLN A 14 0.69 -26.25 -13.46
C GLN A 14 0.82 -24.75 -13.19
N ARG A 15 0.66 -24.36 -11.92
CA ARG A 15 1.07 -23.04 -11.42
C ARG A 15 2.55 -22.88 -11.79
N ARG A 16 2.83 -22.23 -12.92
CA ARG A 16 4.13 -21.61 -13.16
C ARG A 16 4.29 -20.57 -12.05
N LYS A 17 4.99 -20.92 -10.98
CA LYS A 17 5.76 -19.92 -10.24
C LYS A 17 6.59 -19.24 -11.31
N LYS A 18 6.28 -17.99 -11.66
CA LYS A 18 7.23 -17.14 -12.36
C LYS A 18 8.44 -17.07 -11.43
N ILE A 19 9.43 -17.90 -11.72
CA ILE A 19 10.77 -17.69 -11.23
C ILE A 19 11.23 -16.49 -12.04
N GLU A 20 11.09 -15.30 -11.47
CA GLU A 20 11.83 -14.14 -11.96
C GLU A 20 13.28 -14.42 -11.63
N VAL A 21 13.99 -14.97 -12.61
CA VAL A 21 15.45 -15.05 -12.60
C VAL A 21 15.92 -13.62 -12.84
N PHE A 22 16.37 -12.96 -11.79
CA PHE A 22 17.19 -11.75 -11.89
C PHE A 22 18.65 -12.22 -11.86
N GLU A 23 19.23 -12.40 -13.04
CA GLU A 23 20.66 -12.69 -13.22
C GLU A 23 21.42 -11.36 -13.24
N ASN A 24 21.93 -10.92 -12.08
CA ASN A 24 23.10 -10.05 -11.92
C ASN A 24 23.57 -10.14 -10.46
N GLU A 25 24.88 -10.21 -10.20
CA GLU A 25 25.46 -10.22 -8.84
C GLU A 25 25.03 -9.01 -7.99
N ALA A 26 24.76 -7.87 -8.63
CA ALA A 26 24.21 -6.67 -8.01
C ALA A 26 22.79 -6.90 -7.44
N ASP A 27 21.93 -7.66 -8.14
CA ASP A 27 20.58 -7.98 -7.68
C ASP A 27 20.61 -8.91 -6.46
N GLU A 28 21.59 -9.81 -6.38
CA GLU A 28 21.82 -10.69 -5.23
C GLU A 28 22.34 -9.91 -4.01
N GLU A 29 23.28 -8.97 -4.21
CA GLU A 29 23.83 -8.13 -3.14
C GLU A 29 22.78 -7.18 -2.56
N ASP A 30 21.95 -6.56 -3.40
CA ASP A 30 20.81 -5.77 -2.97
C ASP A 30 19.79 -6.61 -2.18
N GLN A 31 19.55 -7.85 -2.63
CA GLN A 31 18.67 -8.77 -1.91
C GLN A 31 19.24 -9.17 -0.54
N LYS A 32 20.56 -9.33 -0.42
CA LYS A 32 21.26 -9.62 0.84
C LYS A 32 21.26 -8.40 1.78
N ASN A 33 21.57 -7.22 1.25
CA ASN A 33 21.53 -5.95 1.97
C ASN A 33 20.13 -5.66 2.51
N TRP A 34 19.10 -6.00 1.73
CA TRP A 34 17.70 -5.94 2.14
C TRP A 34 17.37 -6.93 3.26
N ARG A 35 17.73 -8.22 3.11
CA ARG A 35 17.47 -9.23 4.16
C ARG A 35 18.09 -8.80 5.49
N LYS A 36 19.30 -8.25 5.44
CA LYS A 36 19.96 -7.68 6.61
C LYS A 36 19.17 -6.51 7.20
N MET A 37 18.73 -5.55 6.37
CA MET A 37 17.91 -4.43 6.81
C MET A 37 16.59 -4.88 7.45
N MET A 38 15.95 -5.91 6.90
CA MET A 38 14.70 -6.44 7.46
C MET A 38 14.88 -7.02 8.84
N ASN A 39 15.96 -7.79 9.05
CA ASN A 39 16.29 -8.32 10.37
C ASN A 39 16.56 -7.19 11.36
N GLU A 40 17.31 -6.15 10.95
CA GLU A 40 17.55 -4.97 11.78
C GLU A 40 16.23 -4.27 12.15
N ILE A 41 15.28 -4.15 11.21
CA ILE A 41 13.97 -3.52 11.47
C ILE A 41 13.12 -4.36 12.41
N ASP A 42 13.12 -5.69 12.24
CA ASP A 42 12.38 -6.60 13.12
C ASP A 42 13.02 -6.65 14.53
N GLU A 43 14.35 -6.49 14.66
CA GLU A 43 15.06 -6.39 15.95
C GLU A 43 14.84 -5.04 16.65
N VAL A 44 14.98 -3.92 15.91
CA VAL A 44 14.84 -2.55 16.44
C VAL A 44 13.38 -2.17 16.64
N GLY A 45 12.46 -2.80 15.89
CA GLY A 45 11.02 -2.50 15.91
C GLY A 45 10.63 -1.18 15.25
N SER A 46 11.57 -0.49 14.58
CA SER A 46 11.33 0.79 13.91
C SER A 46 12.14 0.88 12.62
N ALA A 47 11.44 1.00 11.49
CA ALA A 47 12.12 1.17 10.21
C ALA A 47 12.80 2.52 10.07
N VAL A 48 12.26 3.55 10.73
CA VAL A 48 12.82 4.90 10.68
C VAL A 48 14.17 4.96 11.38
N SER A 49 14.35 4.25 12.50
CA SER A 49 15.62 4.21 13.22
C SER A 49 16.73 3.60 12.35
N VAL A 50 16.46 2.47 11.71
CA VAL A 50 17.40 1.79 10.81
C VAL A 50 17.72 2.64 9.57
N LEU A 51 16.70 3.24 8.94
CA LEU A 51 16.90 4.12 7.79
C LEU A 51 17.69 5.39 8.15
N ARG A 52 17.49 5.93 9.37
CA ARG A 52 18.21 7.09 9.87
C ARG A 52 19.67 6.77 10.16
N GLU A 53 19.97 5.60 10.72
CA GLU A 53 21.36 5.16 10.95
C GLU A 53 22.11 4.96 9.64
N ARG A 54 21.44 4.41 8.61
CA ARG A 54 22.00 4.25 7.27
C ARG A 54 22.21 5.57 6.51
N ARG A 55 21.60 6.66 6.98
CA ARG A 55 21.94 8.02 6.55
C ARG A 55 23.27 8.40 7.19
N THR A 56 24.38 7.98 6.58
CA THR A 56 25.72 8.39 7.00
C THR A 56 25.84 9.92 6.94
N LYS A 57 26.62 10.49 7.87
CA LYS A 57 26.58 11.90 8.31
C LYS A 57 26.62 13.00 7.24
N ASN A 58 26.84 12.71 5.95
CA ASN A 58 26.90 13.71 4.87
C ASN A 58 26.29 13.29 3.52
N GLN A 59 25.57 12.15 3.42
CA GLN A 59 24.90 11.78 2.17
C GLN A 59 23.38 11.65 2.35
N PRO A 60 22.56 12.23 1.46
CA PRO A 60 21.12 11.99 1.45
C PRO A 60 20.86 10.52 1.10
N LEU A 61 19.82 9.93 1.68
CA LEU A 61 19.39 8.59 1.30
C LEU A 61 18.99 8.58 -0.18
N PRO A 62 19.46 7.61 -0.98
CA PRO A 62 19.00 7.45 -2.34
C PRO A 62 17.48 7.29 -2.38
N LYS A 63 16.80 8.06 -3.24
CA LYS A 63 15.33 7.99 -3.36
C LYS A 63 14.87 6.61 -3.80
N ASP A 64 15.63 5.97 -4.68
CA ASP A 64 15.32 4.63 -5.20
C ASP A 64 15.34 3.57 -4.11
N LEU A 65 16.25 3.70 -3.13
CA LEU A 65 16.27 2.82 -1.96
C LEU A 65 14.98 2.97 -1.14
N VAL A 66 14.59 4.22 -0.84
CA VAL A 66 13.37 4.51 -0.07
C VAL A 66 12.12 4.00 -0.77
N LEU A 67 12.00 4.26 -2.08
CA LEU A 67 10.88 3.77 -2.89
C LEU A 67 10.86 2.23 -2.95
N GLY A 68 12.01 1.60 -3.18
CA GLY A 68 12.16 0.15 -3.16
C GLY A 68 11.72 -0.46 -1.83
N THR A 69 12.13 0.15 -0.71
CA THR A 69 11.73 -0.27 0.64
C THR A 69 10.22 -0.16 0.85
N LEU A 70 9.60 0.98 0.50
CA LEU A 70 8.15 1.18 0.61
C LEU A 70 7.36 0.15 -0.22
N VAL A 71 7.78 -0.07 -1.47
CA VAL A 71 7.13 -1.05 -2.37
C VAL A 71 7.23 -2.47 -1.81
N ARG A 72 8.39 -2.87 -1.27
CA ARG A 72 8.58 -4.19 -0.67
C ARG A 72 7.72 -4.37 0.59
N PHE A 73 7.68 -3.39 1.49
CA PHE A 73 6.83 -3.48 2.69
C PHE A 73 5.33 -3.50 2.36
N LYS A 74 4.93 -2.75 1.32
CA LYS A 74 3.58 -2.82 0.76
C LYS A 74 3.23 -4.22 0.27
N GLN A 75 4.13 -4.88 -0.47
CA GLN A 75 3.93 -6.26 -0.95
C GLN A 75 3.82 -7.27 0.19
N GLN A 76 4.57 -7.07 1.27
CA GLN A 76 4.51 -7.90 2.49
C GLN A 76 3.31 -7.59 3.38
N LYS A 77 2.49 -6.59 3.04
CA LYS A 77 1.36 -6.09 3.85
C LYS A 77 1.77 -5.58 5.25
N LYS A 78 3.03 -5.20 5.45
CA LYS A 78 3.52 -4.54 6.67
C LYS A 78 3.17 -3.04 6.64
N TRP A 79 1.86 -2.73 6.66
CA TRP A 79 1.34 -1.37 6.47
C TRP A 79 1.73 -0.39 7.58
N ASN A 80 1.93 -0.90 8.79
CA ASN A 80 2.46 -0.14 9.93
C ASN A 80 3.83 0.47 9.64
N ILE A 81 4.72 -0.31 9.04
CA ILE A 81 6.05 0.15 8.67
C ILE A 81 5.96 1.16 7.51
N VAL A 82 5.08 0.90 6.53
CA VAL A 82 4.85 1.85 5.42
C VAL A 82 4.37 3.21 5.96
N ALA A 83 3.42 3.20 6.89
CA ALA A 83 2.93 4.42 7.54
C ALA A 83 4.03 5.14 8.33
N GLU A 84 4.83 4.41 9.11
CA GLU A 84 5.95 4.95 9.88
C GLU A 84 6.98 5.66 8.99
N ILE A 85 7.39 5.02 7.89
CA ILE A 85 8.34 5.58 6.93
C ILE A 85 7.76 6.82 6.27
N LEU A 86 6.51 6.77 5.79
CA LEU A 86 5.88 7.90 5.09
C LEU A 86 5.66 9.11 6.01
N GLU A 87 5.29 8.90 7.27
CA GLU A 87 5.21 9.99 8.26
C GLU A 87 6.58 10.60 8.51
N TRP A 88 7.62 9.78 8.60
CA TRP A 88 8.97 10.31 8.71
C TRP A 88 9.38 11.11 7.45
N LEU A 89 9.10 10.61 6.24
CA LEU A 89 9.41 11.31 4.99
C LEU A 89 8.71 12.67 4.87
N ARG A 90 7.50 12.83 5.42
CA ARG A 90 6.81 14.14 5.48
C ARG A 90 7.59 15.22 6.23
N THR A 91 8.45 14.82 7.17
CA THR A 91 9.30 15.74 7.96
C THR A 91 10.61 16.09 7.26
N GLN A 92 10.92 15.45 6.13
CA GLN A 92 12.20 15.58 5.45
C GLN A 92 12.14 16.62 4.33
N HIS A 93 12.98 17.66 4.40
CA HIS A 93 13.04 18.72 3.36
C HIS A 93 13.56 18.22 2.01
N TRP A 94 14.36 17.14 1.98
CA TRP A 94 14.93 16.57 0.75
C TRP A 94 13.95 15.64 0.02
N TRP A 95 12.85 15.27 0.67
CA TRP A 95 11.78 14.47 0.09
C TRP A 95 10.63 15.38 -0.36
N ASN A 96 10.23 15.28 -1.63
CA ASN A 96 9.07 16.00 -2.12
C ASN A 96 7.81 15.14 -1.93
N PHE A 97 7.13 15.33 -0.80
CA PHE A 97 5.92 14.58 -0.46
C PHE A 97 4.76 14.94 -1.40
N ASN A 98 4.48 14.05 -2.34
CA ASN A 98 3.55 14.29 -3.44
C ASN A 98 2.22 13.55 -3.25
N GLU A 99 1.37 13.58 -4.28
CA GLU A 99 0.07 12.90 -4.30
C GLU A 99 0.18 11.38 -4.05
N MET A 100 1.17 10.71 -4.64
CA MET A 100 1.34 9.26 -4.54
C MET A 100 1.77 8.84 -3.13
N ASP A 101 2.63 9.61 -2.49
CA ASP A 101 3.04 9.39 -1.10
C ASP A 101 1.84 9.54 -0.16
N ALA A 102 1.03 10.58 -0.38
CA ALA A 102 -0.18 10.81 0.39
C ALA A 102 -1.21 9.69 0.18
N LEU A 103 -1.41 9.24 -1.06
CA LEU A 103 -2.30 8.12 -1.38
C LEU A 103 -1.85 6.83 -0.71
N MET A 104 -0.55 6.54 -0.73
CA MET A 104 0.02 5.36 -0.08
C MET A 104 -0.15 5.43 1.43
N LEU A 105 0.00 6.61 2.03
CA LEU A 105 -0.19 6.84 3.47
C LEU A 105 -1.66 6.66 3.88
N ILE A 106 -2.61 7.19 3.11
CA ILE A 106 -4.06 6.95 3.34
C ILE A 106 -4.36 5.46 3.22
N THR A 107 -3.78 4.78 2.23
CA THR A 107 -3.94 3.33 2.06
C THR A 107 -3.39 2.56 3.25
N ALA A 108 -2.23 2.94 3.77
CA ALA A 108 -1.63 2.32 4.96
C ALA A 108 -2.55 2.45 6.17
N TYR A 109 -3.03 3.66 6.47
CA TYR A 109 -3.99 3.87 7.55
C TYR A 109 -5.33 3.17 7.34
N GLY A 110 -5.81 3.09 6.09
CA GLY A 110 -6.97 2.29 5.72
C GLY A 110 -6.79 0.82 6.03
N LYS A 111 -5.59 0.28 5.84
CA LYS A 111 -5.28 -1.12 6.11
C LYS A 111 -5.14 -1.41 7.59
N GLU A 112 -4.66 -0.45 8.38
CA GLU A 112 -4.56 -0.52 9.83
C GLU A 112 -5.88 -0.23 10.58
N GLY A 113 -6.82 0.46 9.95
CA GLY A 113 -8.06 0.92 10.60
C GLY A 113 -7.92 2.22 11.39
N ASP A 114 -6.80 2.96 11.23
CA ASP A 114 -6.59 4.27 11.86
C ASP A 114 -7.32 5.36 11.06
N PHE A 115 -8.64 5.41 11.21
CA PHE A 115 -9.49 6.37 10.49
C PHE A 115 -9.16 7.83 10.81
N ASN A 116 -8.68 8.13 12.03
CA ASN A 116 -8.34 9.49 12.42
C ASN A 116 -7.15 10.01 11.60
N LYS A 117 -6.10 9.21 11.44
CA LYS A 117 -4.96 9.60 10.61
C LYS A 117 -5.30 9.57 9.12
N ALA A 118 -6.07 8.58 8.67
CA ALA A 118 -6.54 8.53 7.27
C ALA A 118 -7.31 9.81 6.89
N GLU A 119 -8.23 10.28 7.72
CA GLU A 119 -9.02 11.49 7.49
C GLU A 119 -8.16 12.76 7.45
N ARG A 120 -7.13 12.85 8.30
CA ARG A 120 -6.17 13.97 8.29
C ARG A 120 -5.40 14.04 6.97
N VAL A 121 -4.90 12.91 6.48
CA VAL A 121 -4.15 12.86 5.22
C VAL A 121 -5.09 13.07 4.03
N PHE A 122 -6.31 12.54 4.09
CA PHE A 122 -7.35 12.79 3.08
C PHE A 122 -7.72 14.28 3.01
N SER A 123 -7.82 14.96 4.15
CA SER A 123 -8.03 16.41 4.19
C SER A 123 -6.83 17.18 3.65
N TYR A 124 -5.61 16.71 3.91
CA TYR A 124 -4.38 17.29 3.37
C TYR A 124 -4.35 17.25 1.84
N ILE A 125 -4.69 16.11 1.20
CA ILE A 125 -4.71 16.02 -0.27
C ILE A 125 -5.73 16.97 -0.89
N ASN A 126 -6.92 17.09 -0.28
CA ASN A 126 -7.95 18.05 -0.72
C ASN A 126 -7.44 19.49 -0.64
N LYS A 127 -6.83 19.88 0.48
CA LYS A 127 -6.29 21.24 0.67
C LYS A 127 -5.12 21.56 -0.27
N LYS A 128 -4.34 20.55 -0.66
CA LYS A 128 -3.25 20.68 -1.64
C LYS A 128 -3.75 20.75 -3.09
N GLY A 129 -5.04 20.55 -3.33
CA GLY A 129 -5.62 20.51 -4.66
C GLY A 129 -5.38 19.18 -5.40
N TYR A 130 -4.98 18.12 -4.69
CA TYR A 130 -4.90 16.79 -5.26
C TYR A 130 -6.30 16.17 -5.27
N PRO A 131 -6.89 15.90 -6.45
CA PRO A 131 -8.25 15.39 -6.56
C PRO A 131 -8.31 13.98 -5.95
N PRO A 132 -9.15 13.73 -4.93
CA PRO A 132 -9.21 12.42 -4.32
C PRO A 132 -9.71 11.35 -5.30
N SER A 133 -8.86 10.35 -5.57
CA SER A 133 -9.16 9.23 -6.46
C SER A 133 -10.10 8.20 -5.83
N VAL A 134 -10.60 7.25 -6.64
CA VAL A 134 -11.34 6.07 -6.16
C VAL A 134 -10.55 5.39 -5.04
N ILE A 135 -9.25 5.16 -5.24
CA ILE A 135 -8.38 4.47 -4.27
C ILE A 135 -8.35 5.21 -2.92
N SER A 136 -8.24 6.54 -2.93
CA SER A 136 -8.20 7.33 -1.70
C SER A 136 -9.51 7.26 -0.90
N HIS A 137 -10.66 7.28 -1.59
CA HIS A 137 -11.97 7.11 -0.95
C HIS A 137 -12.17 5.69 -0.44
N THR A 138 -11.83 4.68 -1.25
CA THR A 138 -11.91 3.27 -0.84
C THR A 138 -11.03 3.00 0.39
N ALA A 139 -9.83 3.58 0.45
CA ALA A 139 -8.94 3.45 1.60
C ALA A 139 -9.48 4.14 2.85
N LEU A 140 -10.05 5.34 2.73
CA LEU A 140 -10.70 6.03 3.85
C LEU A 140 -11.92 5.26 4.37
N MET A 141 -12.72 4.71 3.45
CA MET A 141 -13.86 3.83 3.78
C MET A 141 -13.39 2.56 4.50
N GLU A 142 -12.30 1.94 4.04
CA GLU A 142 -11.68 0.79 4.72
C GLU A 142 -11.21 1.14 6.13
N ALA A 143 -10.61 2.32 6.31
CA ALA A 143 -10.18 2.83 7.61
C ALA A 143 -11.35 2.91 8.59
N TYR A 144 -12.46 3.54 8.16
CA TYR A 144 -13.65 3.66 8.99
C TYR A 144 -14.27 2.31 9.34
N GLY A 145 -14.44 1.42 8.37
CA GLY A 145 -15.07 0.12 8.65
C GLY A 145 -14.21 -0.75 9.58
N LYS A 146 -12.89 -0.82 9.39
CA LYS A 146 -11.99 -1.52 10.31
C LYS A 146 -11.91 -0.88 11.69
N GLY A 147 -12.09 0.44 11.77
CA GLY A 147 -12.20 1.18 13.02
C GLY A 147 -13.59 1.14 13.68
N GLY A 148 -14.52 0.34 13.17
CA GLY A 148 -15.88 0.18 13.72
C GLY A 148 -16.83 1.35 13.44
N GLN A 149 -16.48 2.25 12.52
CA GLN A 149 -17.26 3.43 12.16
C GLN A 149 -18.08 3.19 10.88
N CYS A 150 -18.90 2.13 10.85
CA CYS A 150 -19.63 1.68 9.65
C CYS A 150 -20.50 2.79 9.02
N ASN A 151 -21.18 3.60 9.84
CA ASN A 151 -21.96 4.75 9.37
C ASN A 151 -21.13 5.75 8.56
N LYS A 152 -19.88 6.01 8.98
CA LYS A 152 -18.97 6.91 8.25
C LYS A 152 -18.45 6.26 6.97
N ALA A 153 -18.17 4.96 7.00
CA ALA A 153 -17.79 4.21 5.80
C ALA A 153 -18.91 4.27 4.74
N GLU A 154 -20.17 4.06 5.14
CA GLU A 154 -21.32 4.18 4.25
C GLU A 154 -21.50 5.61 3.71
N ALA A 155 -21.30 6.63 4.55
CA ALA A 155 -21.36 8.02 4.11
C ALA A 155 -20.31 8.33 3.02
N ILE A 156 -19.09 7.78 3.13
CA ILE A 156 -18.07 7.89 2.07
C ILE A 156 -18.55 7.22 0.79
N PHE A 157 -19.11 6.00 0.88
CA PHE A 157 -19.64 5.29 -0.29
C PHE A 157 -20.75 6.07 -1.00
N ARG A 158 -21.74 6.60 -0.25
CA ARG A 158 -22.81 7.44 -0.81
C ARG A 158 -22.27 8.70 -1.48
N ARG A 159 -21.24 9.32 -0.90
CA ARG A 159 -20.57 10.50 -1.49
C ARG A 159 -19.89 10.16 -2.81
N MET A 160 -19.28 8.97 -2.93
CA MET A 160 -18.71 8.51 -4.20
C MET A 160 -19.79 8.38 -5.28
N GLN A 161 -20.98 7.86 -4.92
CA GLN A 161 -22.09 7.68 -5.87
C GLN A 161 -22.73 9.00 -6.33
N SER A 162 -22.79 10.01 -5.45
CA SER A 162 -23.52 11.25 -5.74
C SER A 162 -22.67 12.34 -6.41
N ALA A 163 -21.42 12.49 -5.99
CA ALA A 163 -20.57 13.62 -6.39
C ALA A 163 -19.07 13.28 -6.44
N GLY A 164 -18.72 12.00 -6.32
CA GLY A 164 -17.34 11.55 -6.25
C GLY A 164 -16.95 10.65 -7.42
N PRO A 165 -15.77 10.03 -7.35
CA PRO A 165 -15.33 9.11 -8.37
C PRO A 165 -16.10 7.78 -8.26
N GLU A 166 -16.36 7.14 -9.41
CA GLU A 166 -17.18 5.93 -9.47
C GLU A 166 -16.61 4.80 -8.60
N PRO A 167 -17.42 4.19 -7.70
CA PRO A 167 -16.99 3.07 -6.89
C PRO A 167 -16.46 1.89 -7.72
N SER A 168 -15.27 1.40 -7.37
CA SER A 168 -14.70 0.19 -7.99
C SER A 168 -15.25 -1.10 -7.37
N ALA A 169 -15.04 -2.25 -8.04
CA ALA A 169 -15.36 -3.57 -7.49
C ALA A 169 -14.79 -3.81 -6.08
N VAL A 170 -13.59 -3.30 -5.79
CA VAL A 170 -12.96 -3.39 -4.47
C VAL A 170 -13.77 -2.62 -3.42
N THR A 171 -14.35 -1.48 -3.80
CA THR A 171 -15.20 -0.66 -2.92
C THR A 171 -16.44 -1.45 -2.49
N TYR A 172 -17.14 -2.09 -3.43
CA TYR A 172 -18.29 -2.94 -3.13
C TYR A 172 -17.94 -4.14 -2.25
N ILE A 173 -16.80 -4.80 -2.50
CA ILE A 173 -16.34 -5.92 -1.67
C ILE A 173 -16.11 -5.47 -0.22
N ILE A 174 -15.43 -4.34 -0.02
CA ILE A 174 -15.14 -3.80 1.31
C ILE A 174 -16.45 -3.43 2.04
N LEU A 175 -17.38 -2.76 1.36
CA LEU A 175 -18.68 -2.44 1.93
C LEU A 175 -19.44 -3.71 2.35
N LYS A 176 -19.47 -4.72 1.47
CA LYS A 176 -20.11 -6.01 1.77
C LYS A 176 -19.49 -6.68 2.99
N ILE A 177 -18.16 -6.71 3.10
CA ILE A 177 -17.44 -7.26 4.26
C ILE A 177 -17.89 -6.56 5.55
N PHE A 178 -18.07 -5.25 5.55
CA PHE A 178 -18.50 -4.52 6.73
C PHE A 178 -19.99 -4.76 7.07
N VAL A 179 -20.85 -4.84 6.06
CA VAL A 179 -22.27 -5.18 6.24
C VAL A 179 -22.44 -6.62 6.78
N GLU A 180 -21.57 -7.55 6.38
CA GLU A 180 -21.58 -8.94 6.88
C GLU A 180 -20.90 -9.09 8.24
N ALA A 181 -19.94 -8.22 8.57
CA ALA A 181 -19.27 -8.17 9.87
C ALA A 181 -20.14 -7.51 10.94
N ASP A 182 -21.01 -6.58 10.54
CA ASP A 182 -22.15 -6.14 11.34
C ASP A 182 -23.16 -7.28 11.42
N LYS A 183 -23.03 -8.09 12.48
CA LYS A 183 -24.14 -8.86 13.03
C LYS A 183 -25.29 -7.88 13.30
N PHE A 184 -26.25 -7.79 12.38
CA PHE A 184 -27.60 -7.36 12.71
C PHE A 184 -28.20 -8.31 13.74
#